data_AF-A0A850MP28-F1
#
_entry.id   AF-A0A850MP28-F1
#
_cell.length_a   1.000
_cell.length_b   1.000
_cell.length_c   1.000
_cell.angle_alpha   90.00
_cell.angle_beta   90.00
_cell.angle_gamma   90.00
#
_symmetry.space_group_name_H-M   'P 1'
#
loop_
_entity.id
_entity.type
_entity.pdbx_description
1 polymer ?
#
loop_
_entity_poly.entity_id
_entity_poly.type
_entity_poly.pdbx_seq_one_letter_code
_entity_poly.pdbx_strand_id
1 'polypeptide(L)'
;AIVKEIERAGGLKKWNPGMYDEKDWQRLLWHWLKVYTRQDKDLPPLYIGYGQSDINSRAHNLLAEVLPREQVVMIKGRHSNSTFKKLWKIFLDGFVKS
;
A
#
# COMPACT_ATOMS: atom_id res chain seq x y z
N ALA A 1 12.02 -12.06 -4.46
CA ALA A 1 11.37 -10.73 -4.49
C ALA A 1 10.57 -10.55 -3.22
N ILE A 2 10.67 -9.37 -2.60
CA ILE A 2 10.16 -9.05 -1.25
C ILE A 2 8.67 -9.39 -1.06
N VAL A 3 7.83 -9.19 -2.09
CA VAL A 3 6.38 -9.45 -2.05
C VAL A 3 6.08 -10.91 -1.72
N LYS A 4 6.79 -11.87 -2.34
CA LYS A 4 6.62 -13.30 -2.07
C LYS A 4 7.04 -13.67 -0.65
N GLU A 5 8.05 -12.99 -0.11
CA GLU A 5 8.50 -13.20 1.26
C GLU A 5 7.43 -12.76 2.26
N ILE A 6 6.84 -11.59 2.04
CA ILE A 6 5.74 -11.06 2.86
C ILE A 6 4.49 -11.95 2.77
N GLU A 7 4.12 -12.39 1.57
CA GLU A 7 3.01 -13.34 1.38
C GLU A 7 3.24 -14.64 2.16
N ARG A 8 4.45 -15.22 2.09
CA ARG A 8 4.79 -16.44 2.85
C ARG A 8 4.76 -16.25 4.36
N ALA A 9 5.04 -15.04 4.85
CA ALA A 9 4.89 -14.71 6.26
C ALA A 9 3.42 -14.55 6.70
N GLY A 10 2.46 -14.62 5.76
CA GLY A 10 1.04 -14.42 6.01
C GLY A 10 0.63 -12.95 6.08
N GLY A 11 1.32 -12.09 5.32
CA GLY A 11 0.99 -10.68 5.16
C GLY A 11 1.93 -9.73 5.91
N LEU A 12 1.84 -8.42 5.60
CA LEU A 12 2.77 -7.40 6.10
C LEU A 12 2.78 -7.31 7.62
N LYS A 13 1.63 -7.48 8.27
CA LYS A 13 1.51 -7.44 9.74
C LYS A 13 2.37 -8.50 10.42
N LYS A 14 2.55 -9.68 9.81
CA LYS A 14 3.30 -10.82 10.36
C LYS A 14 4.75 -10.90 9.88
N TRP A 15 5.05 -10.31 8.73
CA TRP A 15 6.39 -10.34 8.14
C TRP A 15 7.48 -9.71 9.03
N ASN A 16 8.60 -10.41 9.22
CA ASN A 16 9.78 -9.88 9.91
C ASN A 16 10.82 -9.47 8.85
N PRO A 17 11.28 -8.21 8.82
CA PRO A 17 12.28 -7.77 7.86
C PRO A 17 13.65 -8.44 8.06
N GLY A 18 13.96 -8.96 9.25
CA GLY A 18 15.30 -9.48 9.54
C GLY A 18 16.38 -8.39 9.48
N MET A 19 17.64 -8.79 9.33
CA MET A 19 18.75 -7.85 9.13
C MET A 19 18.82 -7.39 7.68
N TYR A 20 19.05 -6.10 7.48
CA TYR A 20 19.23 -5.50 6.16
C TYR A 20 20.01 -4.19 6.24
N ASP A 21 20.58 -3.79 5.11
CA ASP A 21 21.26 -2.51 4.94
C ASP A 21 20.46 -1.57 4.02
N GLU A 22 20.98 -0.36 3.83
CA GLU A 22 20.33 0.68 3.01
C GLU A 22 20.24 0.32 1.51
N LYS A 23 21.00 -0.68 1.03
CA LYS A 23 20.95 -1.13 -0.36
C LYS A 23 19.72 -2.00 -0.63
N ASP A 24 19.18 -2.68 0.39
CA ASP A 24 17.89 -3.38 0.31
C ASP A 24 16.71 -2.40 0.51
N TRP A 25 16.61 -1.44 -0.42
CA TRP A 25 15.61 -0.37 -0.36
C TRP A 25 14.18 -0.91 -0.31
N GLN A 26 13.91 -2.06 -0.92
CA GLN A 26 12.58 -2.67 -0.92
C GLN A 26 12.19 -3.09 0.49
N ARG A 27 13.09 -3.78 1.19
CA ARG A 27 12.86 -4.20 2.56
C ARG A 27 12.79 -3.02 3.50
N LEU A 28 13.63 -2.00 3.31
CA LEU A 28 13.54 -0.74 4.04
C LEU A 28 12.15 -0.10 3.88
N LEU A 29 11.66 0.03 2.65
CA LEU A 29 10.33 0.59 2.37
C LEU A 29 9.21 -0.23 3.02
N TRP A 30 9.22 -1.56 2.87
CA TRP A 30 8.19 -2.40 3.47
C TRP A 30 8.23 -2.40 5.00
N HIS A 31 9.41 -2.32 5.60
CA HIS A 31 9.54 -2.20 7.04
C HIS A 31 9.01 -0.84 7.51
N TRP A 32 9.35 0.25 6.81
CA TRP A 32 8.81 1.57 7.10
C TRP A 32 7.28 1.59 7.01
N LEU A 33 6.69 1.05 5.93
CA LEU A 33 5.23 0.94 5.78
C LEU A 33 4.59 0.14 6.91
N LYS A 34 5.17 -1.00 7.29
CA LYS A 34 4.70 -1.83 8.40
C LYS A 34 4.68 -1.05 9.73
N VAL A 35 5.68 -0.21 9.97
CA VAL A 35 5.77 0.62 11.17
C VAL A 35 4.77 1.78 11.08
N TYR A 36 4.69 2.45 9.93
CA TYR A 36 3.80 3.58 9.70
C TYR A 36 2.33 3.22 9.92
N THR A 37 1.88 2.06 9.44
CA THR A 37 0.48 1.62 9.60
C THR A 37 0.14 1.15 11.02
N ARG A 38 1.10 1.09 11.94
CA ARG A 38 0.89 0.75 13.36
C ARG A 38 0.87 1.96 14.28
N GLN A 39 1.36 3.12 13.83
CA GLN A 39 1.52 4.30 14.68
C GLN A 39 0.21 5.10 14.81
N ASP A 40 0.09 5.80 15.93
CA ASP A 40 -1.09 6.57 16.34
C ASP A 40 -1.29 7.88 15.54
N LYS A 41 -2.40 8.55 15.86
CA LYS A 41 -3.09 9.68 15.18
C LYS A 41 -2.26 10.90 14.77
N ASP A 42 -0.98 10.98 15.13
CA ASP A 42 -0.13 12.14 14.87
C ASP A 42 0.57 12.09 13.51
N LEU A 43 0.47 10.97 12.79
CA LEU A 43 0.98 10.84 11.43
C LEU A 43 -0.09 11.20 10.38
N PRO A 44 0.29 11.79 9.24
CA PRO A 44 -0.61 11.96 8.12
C PRO A 44 -1.23 10.62 7.67
N PRO A 45 -2.51 10.58 7.31
CA PRO A 45 -3.14 9.36 6.82
C PRO A 45 -2.49 8.86 5.53
N LEU A 46 -2.22 7.54 5.45
CA LEU A 46 -1.66 6.91 4.25
C LEU A 46 -2.78 6.32 3.40
N TYR A 47 -3.01 6.89 2.23
CA TYR A 47 -3.98 6.38 1.26
C TYR A 47 -3.30 5.57 0.16
N ILE A 48 -3.96 4.51 -0.31
CA ILE A 48 -3.54 3.76 -1.50
C ILE A 48 -4.68 3.62 -2.49
N GLY A 49 -4.38 3.93 -3.76
CA GLY A 49 -5.29 3.75 -4.88
C GLY A 49 -4.66 2.88 -5.97
N TYR A 50 -5.34 1.83 -6.43
CA TYR A 50 -4.79 0.94 -7.46
C TYR A 50 -5.85 0.23 -8.32
N GLY A 51 -5.41 -0.23 -9.49
CA GLY A 51 -6.20 -1.07 -10.38
C GLY A 51 -6.16 -2.55 -9.98
N GLN A 52 -7.30 -3.24 -10.00
CA GLN A 52 -7.41 -4.67 -9.71
C GLN A 52 -6.53 -5.56 -10.60
N SER A 53 -6.29 -5.13 -11.85
CA SER A 53 -5.46 -5.84 -12.83
C SER A 53 -4.11 -5.14 -13.06
N ASP A 54 -3.66 -4.33 -12.10
CA ASP A 54 -2.32 -3.76 -12.09
C ASP A 54 -1.28 -4.90 -11.93
N ILE A 55 -0.13 -4.75 -12.60
CA ILE A 55 0.97 -5.71 -12.52
C ILE A 55 1.53 -5.83 -11.08
N ASN A 56 1.39 -4.77 -10.29
CA ASN A 56 1.80 -4.69 -8.89
C ASN A 56 0.65 -4.93 -7.90
N SER A 57 -0.53 -5.36 -8.38
CA SER A 57 -1.73 -5.60 -7.54
C SER A 57 -1.46 -6.45 -6.30
N ARG A 58 -0.57 -7.46 -6.41
CA ARG A 58 -0.15 -8.28 -5.25
C ARG A 58 0.53 -7.46 -4.15
N ALA A 59 1.43 -6.56 -4.51
CA ALA A 59 2.06 -5.65 -3.56
C ALA A 59 1.02 -4.69 -2.98
N HIS A 60 0.17 -4.10 -3.81
CA HIS A 60 -0.86 -3.18 -3.33
C HIS A 60 -1.83 -3.84 -2.35
N ASN A 61 -2.23 -5.10 -2.59
CA ASN A 61 -3.10 -5.86 -1.69
C ASN A 61 -2.46 -6.06 -0.31
N LEU A 62 -1.17 -6.40 -0.24
CA LEU A 62 -0.47 -6.56 1.04
C LEU A 62 -0.45 -5.29 1.90
N LEU A 63 -0.36 -4.12 1.27
CA LEU A 63 -0.44 -2.84 1.97
C LEU A 63 -1.89 -2.49 2.33
N ALA A 64 -2.83 -2.70 1.41
CA ALA A 64 -4.26 -2.48 1.64
C ALA A 64 -4.80 -3.27 2.85
N GLU A 65 -4.32 -4.51 3.06
CA GLU A 65 -4.71 -5.36 4.20
C GLU A 65 -4.37 -4.78 5.58
N VAL A 66 -3.43 -3.83 5.65
CA VAL A 66 -3.01 -3.21 6.93
C VAL A 66 -3.45 -1.76 7.06
N LEU A 67 -4.24 -1.25 6.13
CA LEU A 67 -4.81 0.10 6.18
C LEU A 67 -6.29 0.06 6.56
N PRO A 68 -6.83 1.13 7.19
CA PRO A 68 -8.27 1.33 7.29
C PRO A 68 -8.94 1.27 5.92
N ARG A 69 -10.16 0.73 5.86
CA ARG A 69 -10.89 0.52 4.60
C ARG A 69 -11.10 1.83 3.83
N GLU A 70 -11.31 2.92 4.55
CA GLU A 70 -11.54 4.26 4.03
C GLU A 70 -10.29 4.84 3.35
N GLN A 71 -9.11 4.27 3.63
CA GLN A 71 -7.83 4.67 3.06
C GLN A 71 -7.44 3.86 1.81
N VAL A 72 -8.29 2.91 1.38
CA VAL A 72 -8.02 2.02 0.25
C VAL A 72 -9.05 2.22 -0.85
N VAL A 73 -8.59 2.60 -2.04
CA VAL A 73 -9.43 2.71 -3.24
C VAL A 73 -8.94 1.72 -4.30
N MET A 74 -9.70 0.64 -4.49
CA MET A 74 -9.40 -0.34 -5.52
C MET A 74 -10.49 -0.31 -6.60
N ILE A 75 -10.09 -0.07 -7.86
CA ILE A 75 -11.01 0.00 -9.00
C ILE A 75 -10.65 -1.02 -10.10
N LYS A 76 -11.59 -1.34 -10.99
CA LYS A 76 -11.27 -2.07 -12.22
C LYS A 76 -10.30 -1.23 -13.07
N GLY A 77 -9.14 -1.79 -13.42
CA GLY A 77 -8.11 -1.09 -14.17
C GLY A 77 -6.76 -1.78 -14.12
N ARG A 78 -5.85 -1.37 -15.00
CA ARG A 78 -4.44 -1.82 -15.06
C ARG A 78 -3.52 -0.70 -14.56
N HIS A 79 -2.22 -0.91 -14.68
CA HIS A 79 -1.20 0.12 -14.49
C HIS A 79 -1.24 1.14 -15.65
N SER A 80 -2.22 2.03 -15.65
CA SER A 80 -2.47 2.96 -16.77
C SER A 80 -2.85 4.36 -16.31
N ASN A 81 -2.49 5.35 -17.12
CA ASN A 81 -2.87 6.75 -16.91
C ASN A 81 -4.39 6.94 -16.76
N SER A 82 -5.20 6.18 -17.50
CA SER A 82 -6.66 6.24 -17.39
C SER A 82 -7.17 5.75 -16.02
N THR A 83 -6.55 4.70 -15.46
CA THR A 83 -6.85 4.20 -14.11
C THR A 83 -6.42 5.21 -13.05
N PHE A 84 -5.20 5.73 -13.15
CA PHE A 84 -4.68 6.71 -12.19
C PHE A 84 -5.47 8.02 -12.19
N LYS A 85 -5.89 8.52 -13.36
CA LYS A 85 -6.77 9.71 -13.44
C LYS A 85 -8.10 9.48 -12.72
N LYS A 86 -8.69 8.28 -12.81
CA LYS A 86 -9.93 7.95 -12.09
C LYS A 86 -9.71 7.88 -10.58
N LEU A 87 -8.64 7.21 -10.14
CA LEU A 87 -8.26 7.13 -8.72
C LEU A 87 -8.02 8.53 -8.15
N TRP A 88 -7.31 9.39 -8.87
CA TRP A 88 -7.04 10.76 -8.44
C TRP A 88 -8.32 11.57 -8.24
N LYS A 89 -9.28 11.47 -9.17
CA LYS A 89 -10.59 12.11 -9.02
C LYS A 89 -11.33 11.62 -7.79
N ILE A 90 -11.35 10.30 -7.54
CA ILE A 90 -11.99 9.72 -6.34
C ILE A 90 -11.38 10.31 -5.07
N PHE A 91 -10.05 10.43 -5.01
CA PHE A 91 -9.38 11.04 -3.87
C PHE A 91 -9.74 12.51 -3.70
N LEU A 92 -9.67 13.32 -4.77
CA LEU A 92 -10.06 14.73 -4.70
C LEU A 92 -11.51 14.93 -4.26
N ASP A 93 -12.44 14.14 -4.80
CA ASP A 93 -13.85 14.20 -4.44
C ASP A 93 -14.10 13.77 -2.98
N GLY A 94 -13.28 12.85 -2.46
CA GLY A 94 -13.32 12.40 -1.06
C GLY A 94 -12.73 13.43 -0.08
N PHE A 95 -11.61 14.06 -0.44
CA PHE A 95 -10.95 15.09 0.37
C PHE A 95 -11.75 16.38 0.48
N VAL A 96 -12.58 16.70 -0.51
CA VAL A 96 -13.43 17.91 -0.50
C VAL A 96 -14.65 17.75 0.43
N LYS A 97 -14.95 16.53 0.90
CA LYS A 97 -16.11 16.22 1.74
C LYS A 97 -15.79 15.94 3.21
N SER A 98 -14.53 16.06 3.62
CA SER A 98 -14.07 15.87 5.01
C SER A 98 -13.95 17.20 5.76
#